data_AF-A0A936EJ81-F1
#
_entry.id   AF-A0A936EJ81-F1
#
_cell.length_a   1.000
_cell.length_b   1.000
_cell.length_c   1.000
_cell.angle_alpha   90.00
_cell.angle_beta   90.00
_cell.angle_gamma   90.00
#
_symmetry.space_group_name_H-M   'P 1'
#
loop_
_entity.id
_entity.type
_entity.pdbx_description
1 polymer ?
#
loop_
_entity_poly.entity_id
_entity_poly.type
_entity_poly.pdbx_seq_one_letter_code
_entity_poly.pdbx_strand_id
1 'polypeptide(L)'
;MSGWHNRIYGSRTVSAAGSKKSDVWSLGVLTYELLTGYMPFDANNAVTMRVKIEKGEFTKPRILVPHLSDKLNTLIEKSLQVNPANRFSAAAVEALLKDEKPVLKPAGSMHNPKPLWANKKILMIAAGMALLIIIAVTIPKNTNITLPEQPEPDVSDLNVEPGYKRTLSIDVSNVSNAYIILQNGDRKKLPYEITGKEGENFKFRLEADGYEPKDVDVSITVGRKSYEYNLDKIKE
;
A
#
# COMPACT_ATOMS: atom_id res chain seq x y z
N MET A 1 36.31 3.09 37.14
CA MET A 1 36.49 3.46 35.72
C MET A 1 36.25 2.22 34.87
N SER A 2 35.42 2.35 33.83
CA SER A 2 35.31 1.49 32.62
C SER A 2 35.24 -0.03 32.81
N GLY A 3 34.30 -0.76 32.23
CA GLY A 3 33.42 -0.43 31.13
C GLY A 3 32.88 -1.74 30.54
N TRP A 4 31.56 -1.77 30.34
CA TRP A 4 30.92 -2.32 29.15
C TRP A 4 31.47 -3.62 28.57
N HIS A 5 30.86 -4.78 28.89
CA HIS A 5 30.93 -5.96 28.00
C HIS A 5 29.79 -6.98 28.15
N ASN A 6 28.57 -6.59 28.53
CA ASN A 6 27.45 -7.54 28.47
C ASN A 6 26.10 -6.84 28.39
N ARG A 7 25.71 -6.38 27.19
CA ARG A 7 24.29 -6.09 26.90
C ARG A 7 23.97 -5.87 25.42
N ILE A 8 24.13 -6.89 24.58
CA ILE A 8 23.42 -6.91 23.29
C ILE A 8 22.95 -8.34 23.06
N TYR A 9 21.72 -8.65 23.48
CA TYR A 9 20.77 -9.55 22.81
C TYR A 9 19.46 -9.49 23.61
N GLY A 10 18.66 -8.46 23.34
CA GLY A 10 17.31 -8.29 23.89
C GLY A 10 16.34 -8.06 22.74
N SER A 11 15.92 -9.16 22.12
CA SER A 11 14.98 -9.26 21.01
C SER A 11 13.70 -8.42 21.21
N ARG A 12 13.50 -7.41 20.36
CA ARG A 12 12.16 -6.82 20.16
C ARG A 12 11.36 -7.77 19.29
N THR A 13 10.46 -8.55 19.91
CA THR A 13 9.45 -9.28 19.16
C THR A 13 8.35 -8.30 18.76
N VAL A 14 8.42 -7.79 17.51
CA VAL A 14 7.16 -7.54 16.77
C VAL A 14 6.40 -8.84 16.92
N SER A 15 5.18 -8.82 17.49
CA SER A 15 4.46 -10.07 17.77
C SER A 15 4.48 -10.92 16.50
N ALA A 16 5.20 -12.05 16.53
CA ALA A 16 5.51 -12.81 15.31
C ALA A 16 4.22 -13.27 14.59
N ALA A 17 3.12 -13.35 15.33
CA ALA A 17 1.78 -13.62 14.81
C ALA A 17 1.27 -12.51 13.85
N GLY A 18 1.51 -11.24 14.15
CA GLY A 18 1.11 -10.11 13.29
C GLY A 18 1.87 -10.12 11.96
N SER A 19 3.18 -10.35 12.00
CA SER A 19 4.02 -10.47 10.80
C SER A 19 3.52 -11.59 9.88
N LYS A 20 3.34 -12.80 10.42
CA LYS A 20 2.93 -13.98 9.64
C LYS A 20 1.58 -13.82 8.94
N LYS A 21 0.61 -13.14 9.58
CA LYS A 21 -0.69 -12.87 8.97
C LYS A 21 -0.63 -11.75 7.92
N SER A 22 0.25 -10.78 8.10
CA SER A 22 0.54 -9.76 7.09
C SER A 22 1.15 -10.38 5.83
N ASP A 23 2.07 -11.33 5.99
CA ASP A 23 2.69 -12.02 4.83
C ASP A 23 1.64 -12.79 4.00
N VAL A 24 0.70 -13.47 4.66
CA VAL A 24 -0.42 -14.16 3.97
C VAL A 24 -1.33 -13.18 3.22
N TRP A 25 -1.50 -11.96 3.73
CA TRP A 25 -2.27 -10.94 3.01
C TRP A 25 -1.55 -10.50 1.75
N SER A 26 -0.27 -10.16 1.85
CA SER A 26 0.55 -9.77 0.70
C SER A 26 0.57 -10.88 -0.36
N LEU A 27 0.67 -12.15 0.06
CA LEU A 27 0.55 -13.30 -0.84
C LEU A 27 -0.81 -13.33 -1.55
N GLY A 28 -1.92 -13.10 -0.83
CA GLY A 28 -3.26 -13.04 -1.41
C GLY A 28 -3.41 -11.93 -2.45
N VAL A 29 -2.87 -10.74 -2.17
CA VAL A 29 -2.89 -9.59 -3.09
C VAL A 29 -2.11 -9.92 -4.37
N LEU A 30 -0.87 -10.40 -4.22
CA LEU A 30 -0.02 -10.77 -5.36
C LEU A 30 -0.64 -11.89 -6.18
N THR A 31 -1.20 -12.91 -5.54
CA THR A 31 -1.83 -14.04 -6.25
C THR A 31 -3.06 -13.58 -7.04
N TYR A 32 -3.88 -12.70 -6.46
CA TYR A 32 -5.01 -12.09 -7.18
C TYR A 32 -4.51 -11.33 -8.41
N GLU A 33 -3.50 -10.49 -8.26
CA GLU A 33 -2.96 -9.66 -9.34
C GLU A 33 -2.34 -10.49 -10.46
N LEU A 34 -1.54 -11.50 -10.13
CA LEU A 34 -0.92 -12.38 -11.11
C LEU A 34 -1.94 -13.17 -11.95
N LEU A 35 -3.07 -13.55 -11.33
CA LEU A 35 -4.07 -14.38 -12.00
C LEU A 35 -5.08 -13.56 -12.78
N THR A 36 -5.43 -12.37 -12.29
CA THR A 36 -6.47 -11.53 -12.91
C THR A 36 -5.90 -10.41 -13.78
N GLY A 37 -4.66 -9.99 -13.55
CA GLY A 37 -4.05 -8.80 -14.14
C GLY A 37 -4.52 -7.47 -13.51
N TYR A 38 -5.29 -7.53 -12.41
CA TYR A 38 -5.85 -6.35 -11.74
C TYR A 38 -5.50 -6.35 -10.24
N MET A 39 -5.37 -5.17 -9.65
CA MET A 39 -5.24 -5.02 -8.19
C MET A 39 -6.60 -5.30 -7.52
N PRO A 40 -6.67 -6.08 -6.42
CA PRO A 40 -7.94 -6.39 -5.76
C PRO A 40 -8.60 -5.15 -5.13
N PHE A 41 -7.79 -4.25 -4.58
CA PHE A 41 -8.24 -3.01 -3.94
C PHE A 41 -7.66 -1.79 -4.65
N ASP A 42 -8.15 -1.51 -5.85
CA ASP A 42 -7.77 -0.30 -6.58
C ASP A 42 -8.68 0.88 -6.22
N ALA A 43 -8.10 2.06 -6.01
CA ALA A 43 -8.85 3.30 -5.76
C ALA A 43 -8.00 4.53 -6.07
N ASN A 44 -8.69 5.62 -6.42
CA ASN A 44 -8.07 6.87 -6.85
C ASN A 44 -7.21 7.57 -5.77
N ASN A 45 -7.47 7.30 -4.48
CA ASN A 45 -6.71 7.87 -3.37
C ASN A 45 -6.57 6.89 -2.18
N ALA A 46 -5.60 7.17 -1.30
CA ALA A 46 -5.25 6.30 -0.17
C ALA A 46 -6.36 6.16 0.88
N VAL A 47 -7.19 7.19 1.07
CA VAL A 47 -8.32 7.14 2.02
C VAL A 47 -9.40 6.21 1.48
N THR A 48 -9.78 6.35 0.21
CA THR A 48 -10.76 5.48 -0.44
C THR A 48 -10.25 4.04 -0.57
N MET A 49 -8.96 3.87 -0.87
CA MET A 49 -8.30 2.56 -0.87
C MET A 49 -8.39 1.90 0.51
N ARG A 50 -8.07 2.65 1.56
CA ARG A 50 -8.18 2.18 2.94
C ARG A 50 -9.61 1.79 3.28
N VAL A 51 -10.61 2.59 2.90
CA VAL A 51 -12.03 2.26 3.10
C VAL A 51 -12.40 0.96 2.37
N LYS A 52 -11.95 0.75 1.12
CA LYS A 52 -12.18 -0.51 0.39
C LYS A 52 -11.55 -1.71 1.10
N ILE A 53 -10.30 -1.54 1.57
CA ILE A 53 -9.58 -2.57 2.34
C ILE A 53 -10.31 -2.89 3.65
N GLU A 54 -10.74 -1.87 4.39
CA GLU A 54 -11.46 -2.03 5.67
C GLU A 54 -12.82 -2.72 5.49
N LYS A 55 -13.50 -2.47 4.37
CA LYS A 55 -14.73 -3.18 4.01
C LYS A 55 -14.50 -4.58 3.45
N GLY A 56 -13.28 -4.88 2.97
CA GLY A 56 -12.96 -6.13 2.30
C GLY A 56 -13.66 -6.27 0.94
N GLU A 57 -13.96 -5.15 0.28
CA GLU A 57 -14.68 -5.11 -0.98
C GLU A 57 -13.70 -5.22 -2.16
N PHE A 58 -13.68 -6.37 -2.83
CA PHE A 58 -12.97 -6.60 -4.08
C PHE A 58 -13.79 -7.48 -5.02
N THR A 59 -13.56 -7.35 -6.32
CA THR A 59 -14.22 -8.19 -7.34
C THR A 59 -13.78 -9.64 -7.15
N LYS A 60 -14.72 -10.59 -7.15
CA LYS A 60 -14.34 -12.00 -7.01
C LYS A 60 -13.49 -12.46 -8.21
N PRO A 61 -12.38 -13.20 -8.00
CA PRO A 61 -11.49 -13.63 -9.08
C PRO A 61 -12.20 -14.38 -10.21
N ARG A 62 -13.18 -15.23 -9.88
CA ARG A 62 -13.95 -16.01 -10.87
C ARG A 62 -14.83 -15.18 -11.80
N ILE A 63 -15.12 -13.93 -11.45
CA ILE A 63 -15.81 -13.00 -12.35
C ILE A 63 -14.87 -12.59 -13.50
N LEU A 64 -13.58 -12.39 -13.19
CA LEU A 64 -12.57 -11.98 -14.16
C LEU A 64 -11.94 -13.17 -14.89
N VAL A 65 -11.80 -14.30 -14.20
CA VAL A 65 -11.21 -15.55 -14.72
C VAL A 65 -12.17 -16.71 -14.43
N PRO A 66 -13.16 -16.97 -15.32
CA PRO A 66 -14.21 -17.98 -15.07
C PRO A 66 -13.68 -19.39 -14.83
N HIS A 67 -12.56 -19.75 -15.46
CA HIS A 67 -11.92 -21.06 -15.36
C HIS A 67 -10.93 -21.18 -14.17
N LEU A 68 -10.91 -20.20 -13.26
CA LEU A 68 -10.03 -20.23 -12.10
C LEU A 68 -10.36 -21.44 -11.21
N SER A 69 -9.33 -22.17 -10.80
CA SER A 69 -9.48 -23.34 -9.93
C SER A 69 -10.05 -22.95 -8.56
N ASP A 70 -10.88 -23.83 -7.99
CA ASP A 70 -11.49 -23.62 -6.67
C ASP A 70 -10.43 -23.43 -5.56
N LYS A 71 -9.28 -24.11 -5.70
CA LYS A 71 -8.15 -23.97 -4.78
C LYS A 71 -7.60 -22.55 -4.80
N LEU A 72 -7.31 -21.99 -5.97
CA LEU A 72 -6.78 -20.63 -6.08
C LEU A 72 -7.81 -19.59 -5.66
N ASN A 73 -9.09 -19.79 -5.98
CA ASN A 73 -10.15 -18.91 -5.50
C ASN A 73 -10.23 -18.92 -3.97
N THR A 74 -10.19 -20.10 -3.35
CA THR A 74 -10.21 -20.26 -1.89
C THR A 74 -8.98 -19.63 -1.24
N LEU A 75 -7.79 -19.82 -1.83
CA LEU A 75 -6.55 -19.22 -1.38
C LEU A 75 -6.69 -17.69 -1.29
N ILE A 76 -7.17 -17.06 -2.36
CA ILE A 76 -7.35 -15.61 -2.43
C ILE A 76 -8.37 -15.14 -1.41
N GLU A 77 -9.59 -15.69 -1.41
CA GLU A 77 -10.68 -15.25 -0.54
C GLU A 77 -10.32 -15.37 0.94
N LYS A 78 -9.59 -16.42 1.32
CA LYS A 78 -9.18 -16.64 2.72
C LYS A 78 -7.92 -15.89 3.11
N SER A 79 -7.10 -15.48 2.15
CA SER A 79 -5.93 -14.63 2.38
C SER A 79 -6.32 -13.14 2.48
N LEU A 80 -7.34 -12.71 1.75
CA LEU A 80 -7.84 -11.32 1.74
C LEU A 80 -8.93 -11.05 2.77
N GLN A 81 -8.92 -11.77 3.90
CA GLN A 81 -9.78 -11.46 5.05
C GLN A 81 -9.26 -10.25 5.80
N VAL A 82 -10.12 -9.25 6.02
CA VAL A 82 -9.79 -8.01 6.74
C VAL A 82 -9.35 -8.30 8.16
N ASN A 83 -10.13 -9.11 8.89
CA ASN A 83 -9.77 -9.56 10.23
C ASN A 83 -8.63 -10.61 10.13
N PRO A 84 -7.42 -10.33 10.67
CA PRO A 84 -6.30 -11.27 10.61
C PRO A 84 -6.57 -12.63 11.28
N ALA A 85 -7.51 -12.69 12.22
CA ALA A 85 -7.92 -13.93 12.88
C ALA A 85 -8.64 -14.90 11.92
N ASN A 86 -9.39 -14.36 10.95
CA ASN A 86 -10.12 -15.13 9.95
C ASN A 86 -9.27 -15.48 8.73
N ARG A 87 -8.11 -14.82 8.60
CA ARG A 87 -7.17 -15.05 7.50
C ARG A 87 -6.52 -16.42 7.61
N PHE A 88 -6.16 -17.04 6.50
CA PHE A 88 -5.34 -18.25 6.52
C PHE A 88 -4.04 -18.09 7.31
N SER A 89 -3.55 -19.20 7.87
CA SER A 89 -2.17 -19.32 8.34
C SER A 89 -1.30 -19.81 7.17
N ALA A 90 0.01 -19.59 7.25
CA ALA A 90 0.95 -20.14 6.28
C ALA A 90 0.80 -21.67 6.15
N ALA A 91 0.59 -22.38 7.26
CA ALA A 91 0.34 -23.83 7.24
C ALA A 91 -0.98 -24.21 6.54
N ALA A 92 -2.04 -23.38 6.66
CA ALA A 92 -3.29 -23.64 5.94
C ALA A 92 -3.15 -23.38 4.43
N VAL A 93 -2.35 -22.37 4.04
CA VAL A 93 -1.96 -22.15 2.64
C VAL A 93 -1.19 -23.35 2.12
N GLU A 94 -0.18 -23.80 2.83
CA GLU A 94 0.64 -24.95 2.46
C GLU A 94 -0.19 -26.23 2.31
N ALA A 95 -1.08 -26.53 3.27
CA ALA A 95 -1.96 -27.68 3.21
C ALA A 95 -2.89 -27.63 1.99
N LEU A 96 -3.48 -26.46 1.70
CA LEU A 96 -4.34 -26.27 0.53
C LEU A 96 -3.59 -26.52 -0.79
N LEU A 97 -2.31 -26.14 -0.86
CA LEU A 97 -1.47 -26.33 -2.05
C LEU A 97 -0.96 -27.77 -2.19
N LYS A 98 -0.83 -28.51 -1.08
CA LYS A 98 -0.38 -29.91 -1.04
C LYS A 98 -1.52 -30.94 -1.14
N ASP A 99 -2.75 -30.50 -1.32
CA ASP A 99 -3.97 -31.34 -1.32
C ASP A 99 -4.25 -32.07 -0.01
N GLU A 100 -3.68 -31.57 1.09
CA GLU A 100 -3.97 -32.03 2.44
C GLU A 100 -5.18 -31.26 3.01
N LYS A 101 -6.14 -31.97 3.62
CA LYS A 101 -7.33 -31.32 4.20
C LYS A 101 -6.93 -30.32 5.30
N PRO A 102 -7.28 -29.02 5.20
CA PRO A 102 -6.84 -28.03 6.17
C PRO A 102 -7.53 -28.27 7.52
N VAL A 103 -6.74 -28.44 8.58
CA VAL A 103 -7.23 -28.53 9.97
C VAL A 103 -7.65 -27.14 10.45
N LEU A 104 -8.94 -26.81 10.33
CA LEU A 104 -9.53 -25.61 10.92
C LEU A 104 -9.68 -25.82 12.44
N LYS A 105 -9.03 -24.99 13.26
CA LYS A 105 -9.27 -25.00 14.73
C LYS A 105 -10.61 -24.29 15.03
N PRO A 106 -11.52 -24.89 15.82
CA PRO A 106 -12.82 -24.28 16.10
C PRO A 106 -12.68 -23.04 16.99
N ALA A 107 -13.47 -22.01 16.69
CA ALA A 107 -13.58 -20.79 17.47
C ALA A 107 -14.43 -21.04 18.73
N GLY A 108 -13.82 -20.92 19.91
CA GLY A 108 -14.57 -20.91 21.17
C GLY A 108 -13.74 -21.24 22.41
N SER A 109 -13.26 -20.21 23.13
CA SER A 109 -13.14 -20.23 24.60
C SER A 109 -12.90 -18.80 25.11
N MET A 110 -13.89 -18.26 25.79
CA MET A 110 -13.92 -16.93 26.39
C MET A 110 -13.11 -16.97 27.70
N HIS A 111 -11.98 -16.25 27.77
CA HIS A 111 -11.26 -16.00 29.02
C HIS A 111 -11.39 -14.52 29.41
N ASN A 112 -11.81 -14.27 30.65
CA ASN A 112 -12.07 -12.93 31.20
C ASN A 112 -10.73 -12.26 31.60
N PRO A 113 -10.29 -11.13 30.98
CA PRO A 113 -9.00 -10.54 31.31
C PRO A 113 -9.07 -9.71 32.60
N LYS A 114 -8.07 -9.85 33.48
CA LYS A 114 -7.92 -9.02 34.68
C LYS A 114 -7.59 -7.56 34.29
N PRO A 115 -8.09 -6.55 35.03
CA PRO A 115 -8.03 -5.16 34.58
C PRO A 115 -6.63 -4.53 34.74
N LEU A 116 -6.26 -3.74 33.74
CA LEU A 116 -4.90 -3.23 33.48
C LEU A 116 -4.38 -2.18 34.48
N TRP A 117 -5.21 -1.65 35.39
CA TRP A 117 -4.79 -0.66 36.39
C TRP A 117 -4.12 -1.29 37.62
N ALA A 118 -4.14 -2.62 37.76
CA ALA A 118 -3.50 -3.31 38.87
C ALA A 118 -1.95 -3.33 38.79
N ASN A 119 -1.38 -2.98 37.62
CA ASN A 119 0.07 -3.06 37.39
C ASN A 119 0.71 -1.66 37.41
N LYS A 120 1.30 -1.27 38.55
CA LYS A 120 2.05 -0.01 38.75
C LYS A 120 3.14 0.29 37.70
N LYS A 121 3.54 -0.70 36.89
CA LYS A 121 4.52 -0.55 35.79
C LYS A 121 3.94 0.08 34.52
N ILE A 122 2.62 0.00 34.30
CA ILE A 122 1.95 0.53 33.09
C ILE A 122 1.89 2.06 33.08
N LEU A 123 1.88 2.70 34.26
CA LEU A 123 1.86 4.16 34.39
C LEU A 123 3.19 4.84 33.97
N MET A 124 4.32 4.12 34.01
CA MET A 124 5.66 4.70 33.75
C MET A 124 6.04 4.70 32.26
N ILE A 125 5.38 3.90 31.41
CA ILE A 125 5.75 3.71 29.99
C ILE A 125 5.19 4.83 29.10
N ALA A 126 4.09 5.47 29.51
CA ALA A 126 3.45 6.56 28.76
C ALA A 126 4.33 7.82 28.63
N ALA A 127 5.22 8.10 29.60
CA ALA A 127 6.10 9.27 29.58
C ALA A 127 7.26 9.15 28.56
N GLY A 128 7.66 7.93 28.20
CA GLY A 128 8.80 7.70 27.28
C GLY A 128 8.44 7.84 25.80
N MET A 129 7.20 7.52 25.41
CA MET A 129 6.75 7.66 24.01
C MET A 129 6.60 9.11 23.56
N ALA A 130 6.36 10.04 24.48
CA ALA A 130 6.31 11.47 24.16
C ALA A 130 7.71 12.03 23.81
N LEU A 131 8.79 11.45 24.35
CA LEU A 131 10.17 11.92 24.12
C LEU A 131 10.73 11.45 22.75
N LEU A 132 10.33 10.27 22.27
CA LEU A 132 10.81 9.71 20.99
C LEU A 132 10.18 10.39 19.76
N ILE A 133 8.98 10.94 19.89
CA ILE A 133 8.34 11.71 18.82
C ILE A 133 9.05 13.06 18.60
N ILE A 134 9.66 13.63 19.65
CA ILE A 134 10.36 14.93 19.57
C ILE A 134 11.73 14.80 18.86
N ILE A 135 12.43 13.65 19.01
CA ILE A 135 13.77 13.45 18.41
C ILE A 135 13.69 13.16 16.90
N ALA A 136 12.58 12.64 16.40
CA ALA A 136 12.39 12.37 14.97
C ALA A 136 12.19 13.64 14.12
N VAL A 137 12.00 14.81 14.73
CA VAL A 137 11.78 16.08 14.03
C VAL A 137 13.07 16.88 13.80
N THR A 138 14.21 16.51 14.42
CA THR A 138 15.44 17.34 14.42
C THR A 138 16.66 16.79 13.68
N ILE A 139 16.60 15.63 12.99
CA ILE A 139 17.77 15.11 12.27
C ILE A 139 17.72 15.48 10.78
N PRO A 140 18.72 16.21 10.23
CA PRO A 140 18.77 16.57 8.82
C PRO A 140 19.01 15.33 7.93
N LYS A 141 18.26 15.23 6.83
CA LYS A 141 18.41 14.20 5.81
C LYS A 141 19.64 14.49 4.95
N ASN A 142 20.81 13.98 5.30
CA ASN A 142 21.89 13.82 4.34
C ASN A 142 22.88 12.72 4.78
N THR A 143 22.80 11.56 4.13
CA THR A 143 23.87 10.55 4.16
C THR A 143 23.93 9.89 2.80
N ASN A 144 24.95 10.24 2.01
CA ASN A 144 25.31 9.49 0.81
C ASN A 144 25.98 8.20 1.26
N ILE A 145 25.23 7.10 1.21
CA ILE A 145 25.75 5.75 1.43
C ILE A 145 26.01 5.16 0.04
N THR A 146 27.27 5.04 -0.35
CA THR A 146 27.64 4.27 -1.54
C THR A 146 27.64 2.79 -1.16
N LEU A 147 26.68 2.04 -1.69
CA LEU A 147 26.59 0.58 -1.58
C LEU A 147 27.60 -0.08 -2.54
N PRO A 148 28.15 -1.26 -2.21
CA PRO A 148 29.03 -1.98 -3.12
C PRO A 148 28.27 -2.40 -4.38
N GLU A 149 28.85 -2.07 -5.53
CA GLU A 149 28.32 -2.34 -6.87
C GLU A 149 28.14 -3.85 -7.07
N GLN A 150 26.88 -4.28 -7.23
CA GLN A 150 26.56 -5.64 -7.64
C GLN A 150 26.85 -5.75 -9.14
N PRO A 151 27.44 -6.85 -9.64
CA PRO A 151 27.72 -6.99 -11.07
C PRO A 151 26.41 -6.84 -11.86
N GLU A 152 26.39 -5.88 -12.79
CA GLU A 152 25.25 -5.67 -13.67
C GLU A 152 25.01 -6.93 -14.51
N PRO A 153 23.76 -7.40 -14.67
CA PRO A 153 23.46 -8.49 -15.60
C PRO A 153 23.78 -8.03 -17.03
N ASP A 154 24.45 -8.87 -17.80
CA ASP A 154 24.73 -8.62 -19.22
C ASP A 154 23.41 -8.54 -20.01
N VAL A 155 23.01 -7.31 -20.32
CA VAL A 155 21.75 -6.93 -21.00
C VAL A 155 21.91 -6.83 -22.52
N SER A 156 23.04 -7.28 -23.08
CA SER A 156 23.36 -7.09 -24.50
C SER A 156 22.43 -7.81 -25.48
N ASP A 157 21.64 -8.79 -25.04
CA ASP A 157 20.69 -9.54 -25.88
C ASP A 157 19.20 -9.18 -25.66
N LEU A 158 18.89 -8.27 -24.73
CA LEU A 158 17.51 -7.78 -24.59
C LEU A 158 17.29 -6.62 -25.54
N ASN A 159 16.72 -6.91 -26.70
CA ASN A 159 16.11 -5.90 -27.56
C ASN A 159 14.88 -5.31 -26.82
N VAL A 160 15.14 -4.39 -25.88
CA VAL A 160 14.09 -3.69 -25.12
C VAL A 160 13.44 -2.69 -26.05
N GLU A 161 12.30 -3.10 -26.61
CA GLU A 161 11.34 -2.21 -27.28
C GLU A 161 11.17 -0.92 -26.45
N PRO A 162 11.22 0.28 -27.08
CA PRO A 162 11.21 1.54 -26.36
C PRO A 162 9.96 1.68 -25.49
N GLY A 163 10.19 1.80 -24.18
CA GLY A 163 9.25 2.01 -23.07
C GLY A 163 7.76 2.12 -23.42
N TYR A 164 6.98 1.14 -22.96
CA TYR A 164 5.53 1.10 -23.11
C TYR A 164 4.89 2.43 -22.67
N LYS A 165 4.24 3.13 -23.60
CA LYS A 165 3.51 4.36 -23.30
C LYS A 165 2.26 4.01 -22.48
N ARG A 166 2.03 4.74 -21.39
CA ARG A 166 0.84 4.58 -20.54
C ARG A 166 0.03 5.86 -20.51
N THR A 167 -1.28 5.69 -20.38
CA THR A 167 -2.24 6.78 -20.26
C THR A 167 -2.71 6.89 -18.82
N LEU A 168 -2.73 8.11 -18.30
CA LEU A 168 -3.10 8.48 -16.95
C LEU A 168 -4.20 9.53 -17.00
N SER A 169 -5.31 9.31 -16.30
CA SER A 169 -6.41 10.26 -16.21
C SER A 169 -6.22 11.20 -15.00
N ILE A 170 -6.31 12.50 -15.22
CA ILE A 170 -6.28 13.54 -14.19
C ILE A 170 -7.71 14.05 -14.00
N ASP A 171 -8.19 14.10 -12.75
CA ASP A 171 -9.54 14.55 -12.40
C ASP A 171 -9.57 15.36 -11.09
N VAL A 172 -10.67 16.08 -10.84
CA VAL A 172 -10.91 16.88 -9.63
C VAL A 172 -12.27 16.52 -9.03
N SER A 173 -12.30 15.88 -7.85
CA SER A 173 -13.52 15.31 -7.27
C SER A 173 -14.56 16.35 -6.85
N ASN A 174 -14.11 17.53 -6.46
CA ASN A 174 -14.94 18.48 -5.71
C ASN A 174 -15.47 19.65 -6.55
N VAL A 175 -15.17 19.70 -7.86
CA VAL A 175 -15.57 20.81 -8.76
C VAL A 175 -15.90 20.30 -10.16
N SER A 176 -17.08 20.66 -10.69
CA SER A 176 -17.55 20.22 -12.02
C SER A 176 -16.96 21.00 -13.20
N ASN A 177 -16.38 22.18 -12.94
CA ASN A 177 -15.78 23.06 -13.96
C ASN A 177 -14.29 23.31 -13.65
N ALA A 178 -13.53 22.24 -13.54
CA ALA A 178 -12.08 22.30 -13.36
C ALA A 178 -11.35 22.16 -14.70
N TYR A 179 -10.17 22.79 -14.77
CA TYR A 179 -9.33 22.83 -15.95
C TYR A 179 -7.89 22.50 -15.58
N ILE A 180 -7.19 21.84 -16.50
CA ILE A 180 -5.74 21.66 -16.48
C ILE A 180 -5.10 22.70 -17.39
N ILE A 181 -4.09 23.39 -16.88
CA ILE A 181 -3.22 24.30 -17.60
C ILE A 181 -1.88 23.58 -17.82
N LEU A 182 -1.62 23.24 -19.07
CA LEU A 182 -0.40 22.57 -19.50
C LEU A 182 0.77 23.55 -19.56
N GLN A 183 2.01 23.06 -19.60
CA GLN A 183 3.21 23.91 -19.66
C GLN A 183 3.28 24.81 -20.89
N ASN A 184 2.60 24.43 -21.98
CA ASN A 184 2.49 25.24 -23.19
C ASN A 184 1.43 26.36 -23.07
N GLY A 185 0.75 26.48 -21.93
CA GLY A 185 -0.32 27.45 -21.68
C GLY A 185 -1.70 26.98 -22.10
N ASP A 186 -1.84 25.78 -22.68
CA ASP A 186 -3.14 25.27 -23.10
C ASP A 186 -4.02 24.96 -21.90
N ARG A 187 -5.25 25.48 -21.94
CA ARG A 187 -6.31 25.18 -20.98
C ARG A 187 -7.21 24.08 -21.53
N LYS A 188 -7.26 22.93 -20.87
CA LYS A 188 -8.15 21.81 -21.21
C LYS A 188 -9.10 21.52 -20.05
N LYS A 189 -10.32 21.07 -20.35
CA LYS A 189 -11.31 20.73 -19.34
C LYS A 189 -10.97 19.36 -18.73
N LEU A 190 -11.21 19.19 -17.43
CA LEU A 190 -11.08 17.91 -16.74
C LEU A 190 -12.38 17.07 -16.86
N PRO A 191 -12.28 15.73 -16.80
CA PRO A 191 -11.05 14.93 -16.69
C PRO A 191 -10.19 15.00 -17.96
N TYR A 192 -8.86 14.92 -17.81
CA TYR A 192 -7.91 15.00 -18.93
C TYR A 192 -6.89 13.86 -18.87
N GLU A 193 -6.63 13.24 -20.02
CA GLU A 193 -5.69 12.13 -20.13
C GLU A 193 -4.31 12.59 -20.60
N ILE A 194 -3.26 12.16 -19.89
CA ILE A 194 -1.87 12.34 -20.30
C ILE A 194 -1.27 10.99 -20.68
N THR A 195 -0.52 10.95 -21.77
CA THR A 195 0.16 9.72 -22.23
C THR A 195 1.65 9.95 -22.34
N GLY A 196 2.44 9.08 -21.73
CA GLY A 196 3.90 9.19 -21.71
C GLY A 196 4.58 7.88 -21.37
N LYS A 197 5.91 7.90 -21.32
CA LYS A 197 6.74 6.75 -20.98
C LYS A 197 6.78 6.54 -19.46
N GLU A 198 7.05 5.32 -19.04
CA GLU A 198 7.31 5.02 -17.64
C GLU A 198 8.49 5.86 -17.09
N GLY A 199 8.30 6.46 -15.92
CA GLY A 199 9.25 7.38 -15.29
C GLY A 199 9.18 8.83 -15.80
N GLU A 200 8.36 9.13 -16.81
CA GLU A 200 8.19 10.47 -17.33
C GLU A 200 7.34 11.32 -16.36
N ASN A 201 7.80 12.55 -16.11
CA ASN A 201 7.14 13.50 -15.21
C ASN A 201 6.39 14.57 -15.99
N PHE A 202 5.17 14.85 -15.56
CA PHE A 202 4.30 15.86 -16.14
C PHE A 202 3.99 16.92 -15.09
N LYS A 203 4.32 18.16 -15.41
CA LYS A 203 4.00 19.34 -14.59
C LYS A 203 2.82 20.08 -15.19
N PHE A 204 1.85 20.45 -14.38
CA PHE A 204 0.70 21.22 -14.82
C PHE A 204 0.08 21.97 -13.64
N ARG A 205 -0.82 22.90 -13.94
CA ARG A 205 -1.61 23.61 -12.94
C ARG A 205 -3.08 23.22 -13.06
N LEU A 206 -3.76 23.08 -11.94
CA LEU A 206 -5.20 22.86 -11.87
C LEU A 206 -5.88 24.15 -11.43
N GLU A 207 -6.95 24.53 -12.13
CA GLU A 207 -7.72 25.75 -11.86
C GLU A 207 -9.21 25.48 -11.94
N ALA A 208 -9.98 26.14 -11.06
CA ALA A 208 -11.43 26.19 -11.13
C ALA A 208 -11.94 27.50 -10.51
N ASP A 209 -13.08 27.98 -10.98
CA ASP A 209 -13.63 29.27 -10.56
C ASP A 209 -14.00 29.24 -9.06
N GLY A 210 -13.47 30.18 -8.27
CA GLY A 210 -13.68 30.25 -6.82
C GLY A 210 -12.77 29.32 -5.98
N TYR A 211 -11.77 28.71 -6.60
CA TYR A 211 -10.81 27.82 -5.94
C TYR A 211 -9.37 28.30 -6.13
N GLU A 212 -8.51 28.01 -5.15
CA GLU A 212 -7.09 28.30 -5.23
C GLU A 212 -6.42 27.41 -6.30
N PRO A 213 -5.62 27.99 -7.22
CA PRO A 213 -4.86 27.22 -8.19
C PRO A 213 -3.87 26.27 -7.52
N LYS A 214 -3.66 25.11 -8.14
CA LYS A 214 -2.77 24.07 -7.61
C LYS A 214 -1.77 23.60 -8.65
N ASP A 215 -0.49 23.84 -8.39
CA ASP A 215 0.61 23.29 -9.19
C ASP A 215 0.85 21.82 -8.81
N VAL A 216 0.99 20.98 -9.83
CA VAL A 216 1.05 19.53 -9.72
C VAL A 216 2.22 18.98 -10.55
N ASP A 217 2.94 18.02 -9.98
CA ASP A 217 3.97 17.22 -10.65
C ASP A 217 3.62 15.74 -10.45
N VAL A 218 3.40 15.01 -11.55
CA VAL A 218 3.08 13.57 -11.53
C VAL A 218 4.03 12.78 -12.40
N SER A 219 4.45 11.63 -11.89
CA SER A 219 5.22 10.65 -12.63
C SER A 219 4.34 9.53 -13.16
N ILE A 220 4.58 9.09 -14.40
CA ILE A 220 3.97 7.87 -14.91
C ILE A 220 4.67 6.68 -14.26
N THR A 221 3.94 5.96 -13.40
CA THR A 221 4.45 4.80 -12.66
C THR A 221 3.75 3.52 -13.11
N VAL A 222 4.39 2.37 -12.86
CA VAL A 222 3.73 1.06 -13.05
C VAL A 222 2.55 0.96 -12.09
N GLY A 223 1.36 0.69 -12.62
CA GLY A 223 0.15 0.40 -11.83
C GLY A 223 -0.76 1.60 -11.56
N ARG A 224 -0.33 2.85 -11.78
CA ARG A 224 -1.18 4.03 -11.55
C ARG A 224 -1.87 4.51 -12.83
N LYS A 225 -3.21 4.48 -12.85
CA LYS A 225 -4.04 4.85 -14.01
C LYS A 225 -4.76 6.19 -13.87
N SER A 226 -4.86 6.71 -12.67
CA SER A 226 -5.49 8.02 -12.44
C SER A 226 -4.89 8.78 -11.24
N TYR A 227 -5.02 10.10 -11.28
CA TYR A 227 -4.86 10.98 -10.13
C TYR A 227 -6.09 11.84 -10.00
N GLU A 228 -6.57 11.95 -8.77
CA GLU A 228 -7.73 12.74 -8.43
C GLU A 228 -7.33 13.78 -7.37
N TYR A 229 -7.64 15.04 -7.64
CA TYR A 229 -7.24 16.17 -6.80
C TYR A 229 -8.46 16.83 -6.17
N ASN A 230 -8.25 17.44 -5.00
CA ASN A 230 -9.17 18.40 -4.44
C ASN A 230 -8.54 19.79 -4.52
N LEU A 231 -9.34 20.76 -4.90
CA LEU A 231 -8.99 22.18 -4.85
C LEU A 231 -9.59 22.83 -3.61
N ASP A 232 -8.85 23.74 -2.99
CA ASP A 232 -9.31 24.48 -1.82
C ASP A 232 -10.10 25.71 -2.27
N LYS A 233 -11.21 26.03 -1.60
CA LYS A 233 -11.99 27.24 -1.90
C LYS A 233 -11.22 28.47 -1.44
N ILE A 234 -11.24 29.52 -2.26
CA ILE A 234 -10.71 30.83 -1.86
C ILE A 234 -11.58 31.31 -0.70
N LYS A 235 -10.96 31.61 0.44
CA LYS A 235 -11.68 32.19 1.58
C LYS A 235 -12.02 33.64 1.24
N GLU A 236 -13.32 33.95 1.19
CA GLU A 236 -13.84 35.33 1.14
C GLU A 236 -13.44 36.13 2.39
#